data_AF-A0A4Q6AP10-F1
#
_entry.id   AF-A0A4Q6AP10-F1
#
_cell.length_a   1.000
_cell.length_b   1.000
_cell.length_c   1.000
_cell.angle_alpha   90.00
_cell.angle_beta   90.00
_cell.angle_gamma   90.00
#
_symmetry.space_group_name_H-M   'P 1'
#
loop_
_entity.id
_entity.type
_entity.pdbx_description
1 polymer ?
#
loop_
_entity_poly.entity_id
_entity_poly.type
_entity_poly.pdbx_seq_one_letter_code
_entity_poly.pdbx_strand_id
1 'polypeptide(L)'
;AWVGGALHYRVHNVLEPACRGLYLCFGPMHETSQEAKGLVKQGLARVIHNGHEFYQWYKNLSWKTHPPHQAMWQAVVEQKGASDRIMNEISPSGQK
;
A
#
# COMPACT_ATOMS: atom_id res chain seq x y z
N ALA A 1 9.14 -2.73 -6.34
CA ALA A 1 10.06 -2.08 -5.39
C ALA A 1 9.93 -2.86 -4.11
N TRP A 2 11.05 -3.24 -3.53
CA TRP A 2 11.07 -3.70 -2.16
C TRP A 2 10.80 -2.49 -1.27
N VAL A 3 9.68 -2.48 -0.56
CA VAL A 3 9.57 -1.68 0.66
C VAL A 3 10.21 -2.54 1.75
N GLY A 4 11.53 -2.40 1.89
CA GLY A 4 12.27 -3.08 2.94
C GLY A 4 11.91 -2.55 4.31
N GLY A 5 11.47 -3.45 5.20
CA GLY A 5 11.11 -3.11 6.58
C GLY A 5 9.99 -3.98 7.14
N ALA A 6 9.48 -3.58 8.30
CA ALA A 6 8.32 -4.20 8.98
C ALA A 6 8.47 -5.62 9.52
N LEU A 7 9.65 -6.23 9.41
CA LEU A 7 9.97 -7.43 10.19
C LEU A 7 10.20 -7.08 11.67
N HIS A 8 10.90 -5.97 11.94
CA HIS A 8 11.20 -5.51 13.31
C HIS A 8 10.77 -4.05 13.58
N TYR A 9 10.58 -3.24 12.53
CA TYR A 9 10.28 -1.80 12.61
C TYR A 9 9.21 -1.41 11.62
N ARG A 10 8.30 -0.49 11.96
CA ARG A 10 7.12 -0.11 11.18
C ARG A 10 7.36 0.14 9.68
N VAL A 11 6.32 -0.04 8.87
CA VAL A 11 6.30 0.44 7.47
C VAL A 11 6.41 1.97 7.43
N HIS A 12 7.33 2.48 6.61
CA HIS A 12 7.57 3.93 6.48
C HIS A 12 6.93 4.54 5.22
N ASN A 13 6.80 3.78 4.12
CA ASN A 13 6.20 4.26 2.88
C ASN A 13 5.77 3.09 1.99
N VAL A 14 4.52 3.08 1.57
CA VAL A 14 3.97 2.13 0.56
C VAL A 14 3.36 2.83 -0.64
N LEU A 15 3.08 4.13 -0.55
CA LEU A 15 2.39 4.87 -1.60
C LEU A 15 3.29 5.12 -2.81
N GLU A 16 4.53 5.59 -2.59
CA GLU A 16 5.46 5.85 -3.72
C GLU A 16 5.66 4.62 -4.63
N PRO A 17 5.94 3.42 -4.11
CA PRO A 17 6.05 2.23 -4.95
C PRO A 17 4.70 1.75 -5.50
N ALA A 18 3.59 1.96 -4.79
CA ALA A 18 2.25 1.69 -5.31
C ALA A 18 1.92 2.57 -6.53
N CYS A 19 2.24 3.86 -6.48
CA CYS A 19 2.08 4.80 -7.59
C CYS A 19 2.85 4.36 -8.85
N ARG A 20 3.97 3.65 -8.67
CA ARG A 20 4.78 3.10 -9.77
C ARG A 20 4.30 1.74 -10.25
N GLY A 21 3.18 1.23 -9.75
CA GLY A 21 2.60 -0.03 -10.18
C GLY A 21 3.43 -1.26 -9.80
N LEU A 22 4.21 -1.16 -8.72
CA LEU A 22 5.16 -2.19 -8.34
C LEU A 22 4.54 -3.21 -7.37
N TYR A 23 5.02 -4.46 -7.42
CA TYR A 23 4.73 -5.44 -6.38
C TYR A 23 5.19 -4.94 -5.02
N LEU A 24 4.36 -5.15 -4.01
CA LEU A 24 4.64 -4.79 -2.62
C LEU A 24 4.65 -6.03 -1.72
N CYS A 25 5.70 -6.11 -0.91
CA CYS A 25 5.71 -6.94 0.29
C CYS A 25 6.36 -6.17 1.44
N PHE A 26 5.96 -6.50 2.66
CA PHE A 26 6.54 -5.97 3.89
C PHE A 26 6.27 -6.92 5.06
N GLY A 27 6.97 -6.75 6.18
CA GLY A 27 6.73 -7.55 7.38
C GLY A 27 5.44 -7.22 8.14
N PRO A 28 5.11 -7.97 9.21
CA PRO A 28 3.84 -7.86 9.92
C PRO A 28 3.61 -6.50 10.60
N MET A 29 4.67 -5.72 10.87
CA MET A 29 4.58 -4.43 11.54
C MET A 29 4.07 -3.29 10.62
N HIS A 30 2.95 -3.51 9.95
CA HIS A 30 2.31 -2.57 9.02
C HIS A 30 1.07 -1.86 9.59
N GLU A 31 0.66 -2.23 10.81
CA GLU A 31 -0.59 -1.79 11.45
C GLU A 31 -0.70 -0.27 11.70
N THR A 32 0.39 0.46 11.61
CA THR A 32 0.42 1.92 11.81
C THR A 32 0.22 2.70 10.51
N SER A 33 0.26 2.05 9.34
CA SER A 33 -0.04 2.67 8.05
C SER A 33 -1.41 2.23 7.55
N GLN A 34 -2.33 3.17 7.42
CA GLN A 34 -3.67 2.91 6.88
C GLN A 34 -3.60 2.50 5.40
N GLU A 35 -2.63 3.04 4.67
CA GLU A 35 -2.36 2.71 3.27
C GLU A 35 -1.88 1.26 3.15
N ALA A 36 -0.97 0.82 4.01
CA ALA A 36 -0.49 -0.55 4.02
C ALA A 36 -1.64 -1.54 4.33
N LYS A 37 -2.49 -1.21 5.31
CA LYS A 37 -3.70 -1.99 5.61
C LYS A 37 -4.65 -2.10 4.42
N GLY A 38 -4.91 -0.97 3.76
CA GLY A 38 -5.76 -0.90 2.59
C GLY A 38 -5.25 -1.81 1.47
N LEU A 39 -3.95 -1.72 1.17
CA LEU A 39 -3.32 -2.54 0.13
C LEU A 39 -3.34 -4.04 0.45
N VAL A 40 -3.12 -4.43 1.71
CA VAL A 40 -3.25 -5.84 2.13
C VAL A 40 -4.68 -6.32 1.99
N LYS A 41 -5.67 -5.53 2.43
CA LYS A 41 -7.10 -5.87 2.32
C LYS A 41 -7.54 -6.05 0.87
N GLN A 42 -6.97 -5.27 -0.05
CA GLN A 42 -7.23 -5.36 -1.49
C GLN A 42 -6.44 -6.47 -2.20
N GLY A 43 -5.59 -7.22 -1.48
CA GLY A 43 -4.74 -8.27 -2.07
C GLY A 43 -3.58 -7.72 -2.90
N LEU A 44 -3.28 -6.43 -2.77
CA LEU A 44 -2.29 -5.70 -3.56
C LEU A 44 -0.91 -5.63 -2.89
N ALA A 45 -0.82 -6.00 -1.61
CA ALA A 45 0.44 -6.14 -0.88
C ALA A 45 0.49 -7.47 -0.12
N ARG A 46 1.70 -8.05 -0.04
CA ARG A 46 1.96 -9.30 0.69
C ARG A 46 2.60 -9.04 2.05
N VAL A 47 2.01 -9.57 3.12
CA VAL A 47 2.66 -9.66 4.42
C VAL A 47 3.55 -10.92 4.48
N ILE A 48 4.79 -10.76 4.93
CA ILE A 48 5.78 -11.85 5.06
C ILE A 48 6.37 -11.88 6.48
N HIS A 49 6.62 -13.05 7.04
CA HIS A 49 7.14 -13.17 8.41
C HIS A 49 8.62 -13.54 8.48
N ASN A 50 9.19 -14.01 7.36
CA ASN A 50 10.55 -14.52 7.30
C ASN A 50 11.08 -14.53 5.86
N GLY A 51 12.38 -14.81 5.72
CA GLY A 51 13.03 -14.87 4.41
C GLY A 51 12.51 -15.99 3.50
N HIS A 52 11.98 -17.09 4.07
CA HIS A 52 11.42 -18.18 3.28
C HIS A 52 10.12 -17.74 2.58
N GLU A 53 9.19 -17.12 3.32
CA GLU A 53 7.95 -16.57 2.75
C GLU A 53 8.24 -15.52 1.68
N PHE A 54 9.22 -14.65 1.92
CA PHE A 54 9.69 -13.70 0.92
C PHE A 54 10.15 -14.41 -0.35
N TYR A 55 11.02 -15.41 -0.23
CA TYR A 55 11.56 -16.14 -1.36
C TYR A 55 10.46 -16.86 -2.16
N GLN A 56 9.49 -17.47 -1.48
CA GLN A 56 8.35 -18.10 -2.14
C GLN A 56 7.48 -17.08 -2.88
N TRP A 57 7.20 -15.94 -2.26
CA TRP A 57 6.44 -14.86 -2.90
C TRP A 57 7.18 -14.33 -4.14
N TYR A 58 8.48 -14.02 -3.99
CA TYR A 58 9.31 -13.46 -5.05
C TYR A 58 9.39 -14.38 -6.29
N LYS A 59 9.61 -15.68 -6.08
CA LYS A 59 9.66 -16.66 -7.19
C LYS A 59 8.35 -16.78 -7.97
N ASN A 60 7.23 -16.53 -7.31
CA ASN A 60 5.91 -16.62 -7.92
C ASN A 60 5.48 -15.32 -8.61
N LEU A 61 6.31 -14.26 -8.59
CA LEU A 61 6.04 -13.03 -9.31
C LEU A 61 6.17 -13.28 -10.82
N SER A 62 5.14 -12.90 -11.57
CA SER A 62 5.12 -13.00 -13.02
C SER A 62 4.45 -11.77 -13.62
N TRP A 63 5.14 -11.16 -14.57
CA TRP A 63 4.66 -10.02 -15.36
C TRP A 63 3.37 -10.33 -16.15
N LYS A 64 3.03 -11.61 -16.35
CA LYS A 64 1.83 -12.04 -17.09
C LYS A 64 0.59 -12.20 -16.23
N THR A 65 0.74 -12.59 -14.96
CA THR A 65 -0.39 -12.98 -14.10
C THR A 65 -0.87 -11.87 -13.17
N HIS A 66 -0.11 -10.77 -13.08
CA HIS A 66 -0.48 -9.67 -12.22
C HIS A 66 0.05 -8.38 -12.86
N PRO A 67 -0.79 -7.60 -13.57
CA PRO A 67 -0.41 -6.26 -13.97
C PRO A 67 -0.65 -5.38 -12.75
N PRO A 68 0.32 -5.19 -11.84
CA PRO A 68 0.06 -4.51 -10.59
C PRO A 68 -0.23 -3.04 -10.90
N HIS A 69 0.24 -2.53 -12.05
CA HIS A 69 0.08 -1.15 -12.45
C HIS A 69 -1.36 -0.64 -12.38
N GLN A 70 -2.33 -1.30 -13.02
CA GLN A 70 -3.69 -0.74 -13.07
C GLN A 70 -4.40 -0.81 -11.72
N ALA A 71 -4.35 -1.95 -11.04
CA ALA A 71 -5.02 -2.11 -9.74
C ALA A 71 -4.34 -1.28 -8.64
N MET A 72 -3.01 -1.22 -8.61
CA MET A 72 -2.25 -0.38 -7.68
C MET A 72 -2.48 1.10 -7.94
N TRP A 73 -2.49 1.50 -9.22
CA TRP A 73 -2.82 2.86 -9.61
C TRP A 73 -4.24 3.24 -9.18
N GLN A 74 -5.23 2.37 -9.42
CA GLN A 74 -6.61 2.60 -8.98
C GLN A 74 -6.68 2.74 -7.46
N ALA A 75 -6.06 1.84 -6.70
CA ALA A 75 -6.03 1.91 -5.24
C ALA A 75 -5.44 3.22 -4.70
N VAL A 76 -4.42 3.78 -5.39
CA VAL A 76 -3.84 5.09 -5.05
C VAL A 76 -4.77 6.23 -5.46
N VAL A 77 -5.34 6.17 -6.66
CA VAL A 77 -6.23 7.21 -7.19
C VAL A 77 -7.52 7.33 -6.38
N GLU A 78 -8.08 6.21 -5.92
CA GLU A 78 -9.25 6.16 -5.04
C GLU A 78 -9.01 6.88 -3.69
N GLN A 79 -7.75 6.98 -3.27
CA GLN A 79 -7.38 7.67 -2.04
C GLN A 79 -7.15 9.18 -2.22
N LYS A 80 -7.24 9.71 -3.46
CA LYS A 80 -7.13 11.15 -3.72
C LYS A 80 -8.23 11.95 -3.00
N GLY A 81 -8.01 13.25 -2.85
CA GLY A 81 -8.94 14.16 -2.18
C GLY A 81 -8.92 14.04 -0.65
N ALA A 82 -7.85 13.49 -0.05
CA ALA A 82 -7.67 13.52 1.41
C ALA A 82 -7.61 14.97 1.94
N SER A 83 -6.89 15.85 1.24
CA SER A 83 -6.85 17.28 1.54
C SER A 83 -8.24 17.92 1.44
N ASP A 84 -8.98 17.66 0.37
CA ASP A 84 -10.34 18.21 0.19
C ASP A 84 -11.29 17.73 1.30
N ARG A 85 -11.19 16.45 1.69
CA ARG A 85 -11.96 15.88 2.81
C ARG A 85 -11.66 16.57 4.13
N ILE A 86 -10.37 16.77 4.44
CA ILE A 86 -9.97 17.49 5.65
C ILE A 86 -10.47 18.93 5.58
N MET A 87 -10.28 19.62 4.45
CA MET A 87 -10.73 21.00 4.25
C MET A 87 -12.25 21.12 4.43
N ASN A 88 -13.04 20.17 3.94
CA ASN A 88 -14.49 20.16 4.11
C ASN A 88 -14.90 19.93 5.57
N GLU A 89 -14.17 19.09 6.31
CA GLU A 89 -14.46 18.80 7.72
C GLU A 89 -14.11 19.98 8.65
N ILE A 90 -12.99 20.66 8.38
CA ILE A 90 -12.53 21.79 9.20
C ILE A 90 -13.13 23.13 8.76
N SER A 91 -13.64 23.22 7.52
CA SER A 91 -14.36 24.42 7.09
C SER A 91 -15.68 24.47 7.85
N PRO A 92 -15.98 25.58 8.55
CA PRO A 92 -17.19 25.68 9.34
C PRO A 92 -18.40 25.43 8.43
N SER A 93 -19.12 24.36 8.73
CA SER A 93 -20.37 24.01 8.06
C SER A 93 -21.34 25.20 8.16
N GLY A 94 -21.58 25.90 7.05
CA GLY A 94 -22.75 26.75 6.85
C GLY A 94 -22.73 28.17 7.41
N GLN A 95 -21.79 29.02 6.98
CA GLN A 95 -22.08 30.46 6.86
C GLN A 95 -22.30 30.81 5.38
N LYS A 96 -23.48 30.47 4.87
CA LYS A 96 -24.14 31.17 3.76
C LYS A 96 -25.61 31.29 4.07
#